data_AF-K6CSW3-F1
#
_entry.id   AF-K6CSW3-F1
#
_cell.length_a   1.000
_cell.length_b   1.000
_cell.length_c   1.000
_cell.angle_alpha   90.00
_cell.angle_beta   90.00
_cell.angle_gamma   90.00
#
_symmetry.space_group_name_H-M   'P 1'
#
loop_
_entity.id
_entity.type
_entity.pdbx_description
1 polymer ?
#
loop_
_entity_poly.entity_id
_entity_poly.type
_entity_poly.pdbx_seq_one_letter_code
_entity_poly.pdbx_strand_id
1 'polypeptide(L)' 'MGNKLFQMAKEAVYWAETTSNLDDIEKAKNQISSAFANSTAAEQMQLQELQQRLDGVQNSSNGS' A
#
# COMPACT_ATOMS: atom_id res chain seq x y z
N MET A 1 -16.65 -7.62 10.11
CA MET A 1 -16.79 -6.79 8.89
C MET A 1 -15.41 -6.30 8.53
N GLY A 2 -14.71 -7.02 7.64
CA GLY A 2 -13.36 -6.64 7.24
C GLY A 2 -13.40 -5.34 6.47
N ASN A 3 -12.52 -4.40 6.82
CA ASN A 3 -12.47 -3.11 6.17
C ASN A 3 -12.08 -3.29 4.70
N LYS A 4 -13.04 -3.07 3.79
CA LYS A 4 -12.83 -3.29 2.35
C LYS A 4 -11.65 -2.47 1.83
N LEU A 5 -11.44 -1.28 2.38
CA LEU A 5 -10.31 -0.41 2.05
C LEU A 5 -8.98 -1.03 2.46
N PHE A 6 -8.91 -1.68 3.63
CA PHE A 6 -7.73 -2.40 4.08
C PHE A 6 -7.37 -3.56 3.14
N GLN A 7 -8.36 -4.32 2.68
CA GLN A 7 -8.14 -5.39 1.70
C GLN A 7 -7.64 -4.85 0.36
N MET A 8 -8.23 -3.76 -0.14
CA MET A 8 -7.80 -3.11 -1.38
C MET A 8 -6.37 -2.55 -1.27
N ALA A 9 -6.00 -1.97 -0.11
CA ALA A 9 -4.64 -1.50 0.14
C ALA A 9 -3.62 -2.66 0.09
N LYS A 10 -3.95 -3.81 0.71
CA LYS A 10 -3.10 -5.00 0.64
C LYS A 10 -2.92 -5.51 -0.79
N GLU A 11 -4.00 -5.61 -1.54
CA GLU A 11 -3.96 -6.10 -2.93
C GLU A 11 -3.17 -5.15 -3.82
N ALA A 12 -3.35 -3.83 -3.68
CA ALA A 12 -2.61 -2.85 -4.45
C ALA A 12 -1.09 -2.91 -4.17
N VAL A 13 -0.69 -3.07 -2.90
CA VAL A 13 0.73 -3.23 -2.53
C VAL A 13 1.31 -4.52 -3.11
N TYR A 14 0.56 -5.62 -3.07
CA TYR A 14 0.98 -6.87 -3.70
C TYR A 14 1.23 -6.71 -5.20
N TRP A 15 0.34 -6.01 -5.92
CA TRP A 15 0.55 -5.73 -7.34
C TRP A 15 1.75 -4.83 -7.58
N ALA A 16 1.92 -3.77 -6.78
CA ALA A 16 3.07 -2.90 -6.87
C ALA A 16 4.39 -3.65 -6.63
N GLU A 17 4.46 -4.56 -5.65
CA GLU A 17 5.62 -5.43 -5.43
C GLU A 17 5.88 -6.37 -6.62
N THR A 18 4.82 -6.88 -7.24
CA THR A 18 4.92 -7.83 -8.36
C THR A 18 5.35 -7.13 -9.66
N THR A 19 4.78 -5.98 -9.97
CA THR A 19 5.02 -5.27 -11.24
C THR A 19 6.20 -4.30 -11.14
N SER A 20 6.50 -3.81 -9.94
CA SER A 20 7.52 -2.77 -9.67
C SER A 20 7.35 -1.50 -10.52
N ASN A 21 6.13 -1.26 -11.03
CA ASN A 21 5.80 -0.12 -11.87
C ASN A 21 5.30 1.06 -11.03
N LEU A 22 5.65 2.28 -11.46
CA LEU A 22 5.28 3.52 -10.77
C LEU A 22 3.76 3.70 -10.64
N ASP A 23 2.99 3.40 -11.69
CA ASP A 23 1.52 3.49 -11.67
C ASP A 23 0.87 2.65 -10.55
N ASP A 24 1.34 1.41 -10.35
CA ASP A 24 0.79 0.53 -9.34
C ASP A 24 1.24 0.95 -7.94
N ILE A 25 2.45 1.51 -7.82
CA ILE A 25 2.94 2.12 -6.58
C ILE A 25 2.08 3.32 -6.18
N GLU A 26 1.77 4.22 -7.12
CA GLU A 26 0.91 5.38 -6.85
C GLU A 26 -0.52 4.96 -6.49
N LYS A 27 -1.08 3.96 -7.17
CA LYS A 27 -2.39 3.38 -6.80
C LYS A 27 -2.36 2.83 -5.38
N ALA A 28 -1.33 2.05 -5.02
CA ALA A 28 -1.19 1.48 -3.70
C ALA A 28 -1.09 2.55 -2.60
N LYS A 29 -0.34 3.64 -2.83
CA LYS A 29 -0.28 4.79 -1.91
C LYS A 29 -1.65 5.41 -1.67
N ASN A 30 -2.42 5.63 -2.74
CA ASN A 30 -3.77 6.18 -2.63
C ASN A 30 -4.72 5.25 -1.86
N GLN A 31 -4.65 3.94 -2.10
CA GLN A 31 -5.46 2.96 -1.38
C GLN A 31 -5.08 2.89 0.11
N ILE A 32 -3.79 2.93 0.44
CA ILE A 32 -3.32 2.98 1.84
C ILE A 32 -3.84 4.23 2.54
N SER A 33 -3.73 5.41 1.93
CA SER A 33 -4.19 6.67 2.52
C SER A 33 -5.71 6.65 2.79
N SER A 34 -6.49 6.17 1.81
CA SER A 34 -7.94 6.02 1.96
C SER A 34 -8.31 5.00 3.06
N ALA A 35 -7.60 3.87 3.11
CA ALA A 35 -7.78 2.88 4.16
C ALA A 35 -7.40 3.43 5.54
N PHE A 36 -6.32 4.20 5.65
CA PHE A 36 -5.81 4.73 6.92
C PHE A 36 -6.80 5.68 7.58
N ALA A 37 -7.45 6.55 6.78
CA ALA A 37 -8.47 7.48 7.24
C ALA A 37 -9.74 6.77 7.77
N ASN A 38 -10.00 5.54 7.34
CA ASN A 38 -11.20 4.77 7.67
C ASN A 38 -10.91 3.53 8.52
N SER A 39 -9.72 3.43 9.10
CA SER A 39 -9.23 2.26 9.84
C SER A 39 -9.11 2.53 11.33
N THR A 40 -9.18 1.47 12.14
CA THR A 40 -8.85 1.52 13.56
C THR A 40 -7.35 1.70 13.79
N ALA A 41 -6.92 2.08 15.00
CA ALA A 41 -5.51 2.20 15.34
C ALA A 41 -4.70 0.91 15.06
N ALA A 42 -5.31 -0.26 15.28
CA ALA A 42 -4.67 -1.55 15.00
C ALA A 42 -4.46 -1.76 13.48
N GLU A 43 -5.45 -1.43 12.66
CA GLU A 43 -5.36 -1.52 11.20
C GLU A 43 -4.41 -0.45 10.62
N GLN A 44 -4.36 0.75 11.22
CA GLN A 44 -3.41 1.80 10.85
C GLN A 44 -1.96 1.36 11.01
N MET A 45 -1.64 0.61 12.07
CA MET A 45 -0.30 0.03 12.26
C MET A 45 0.04 -0.93 11.11
N GLN A 46 -0.90 -1.79 10.73
CA GLN A 46 -0.72 -2.72 9.60
C GLN A 46 -0.58 -1.97 8.26
N LEU A 47 -1.34 -0.89 8.06
CA LEU A 47 -1.24 -0.03 6.86
C LEU A 47 0.10 0.71 6.80
N GLN A 48 0.66 1.09 7.95
CA GLN A 48 1.97 1.71 8.01
C GLN A 48 3.07 0.72 7.57
N GLU A 49 2.98 -0.56 7.97
CA GLU A 49 3.90 -1.60 7.49
C GLU A 49 3.81 -1.79 5.97
N LEU A 50 2.58 -1.79 5.41
CA LEU A 50 2.36 -1.85 3.97
C LEU A 50 2.97 -0.65 3.24
N GLN A 51 2.87 0.55 3.81
CA GLN A 51 3.47 1.77 3.25
C GLN A 51 5.00 1.70 3.22
N GLN A 52 5.63 1.13 4.25
CA GLN A 52 7.08 0.93 4.31
C GLN A 52 7.55 -0.06 3.25
N ARG A 53 6.83 -1.17 3.06
CA ARG A 53 7.14 -2.14 2.00
C ARG A 53 7.06 -1.50 0.61
N LEU A 54 6.00 -0.73 0.38
CA LEU A 54 5.78 -0.03 -0.88
C LEU A 54 6.87 1.02 -1.18
N ASP A 55 7.37 1.71 -0.16
CA ASP A 55 8.49 2.64 -0.29
C ASP A 55 9.79 1.93 -0.71
N GLY A 56 10.03 0.74 -0.15
CA GLY A 56 11.14 -0.13 -0.56
C GLY A 56 11.07 -0.52 -2.04
N VAL A 57 9.87 -0.86 -2.55
CA VAL A 57 9.65 -1.13 -3.98
C VAL A 57 9.97 0.10 -4.82
N GLN A 58 9.42 1.27 -4.45
CA GLN A 58 9.64 2.51 -5.21
C GLN A 58 11.11 2.91 -5.27
N ASN A 59 11.83 2.78 -4.17
CA ASN A 59 13.26 3.08 -4.13
C ASN A 59 14.05 2.13 -5.03
N SER A 60 13.66 0.85 -5.10
CA SER A 60 14.26 -0.13 -6.02
C SER A 60 13.94 0.19 -7.49
N SER A 61 12.74 0.67 -7.79
CA SER A 61 12.32 1.04 -9.17
C SER A 61 13.02 2.30 -9.68
N ASN A 62 13.33 3.28 -8.81
CA ASN A 62 13.99 4.53 -9.19
C ASN A 62 15.51 4.39 -9.46
N GLY A 63 16.09 3.21 -9.24
CA GLY A 63 17.52 2.94 -9.41
C GLY A 63 17.92 2.17 -10.68
N SER A 64 16.99 1.97 -11.64
CA SER A 64 17.23 1.22 -12.89
C SER A 64 17.35 2.12 -14.11
#